data_AF-A0A2V6S4Q1-F1
#
_entry.id   AF-A0A2V6S4Q1-F1
#
_cell.length_a   1.000
_cell.length_b   1.000
_cell.length_c   1.000
_cell.angle_alpha   90.00
_cell.angle_beta   90.00
_cell.angle_gamma   90.00
#
_symmetry.space_group_name_H-M   'P 1'
#
loop_
_entity.id
_entity.type
_entity.pdbx_description
1 polymer ?
#
loop_
_entity_poly.entity_id
_entity_poly.type
_entity_poly.pdbx_seq_one_letter_code
_entity_poly.pdbx_strand_id
1 'polypeptide(L)'
;MATLKLTRGAEARIKAGHPWIYRTQIADLTGRWKAEEAVEIVDWSRRFLGRGFYNPRPSLCCRLLTRRDEPVDAGFFHRRLREAFEYRREAGLASDAYRLVWSEADGLPGLVVDRYGAVSVVQCLTLGMSRAAPAIADGLHRLFPEGRVHRSDDATAARLEGFEAQHDPSGEELVVIEGGCRFAVTPGAGHKTGLYLDQSENRALFAHHARGRRILDGFCYAGAFACHALTGGSGRALLLDSSADALALARRNLELNGLSARAEILRLLEPGGVLATFSCSHHVTPALFEEMCRDAAGDAGVAVRVLQSLGQSRDHPVLLTVPESRYLSGLLLERIS
;
A
#
# COMPACT_ATOMS: atom_id res chain seq x y z
N MET A 1 -1.19 4.00 33.72
CA MET A 1 -1.65 4.13 32.31
C MET A 1 -2.82 5.09 32.31
N ALA A 2 -2.89 6.04 31.37
CA ALA A 2 -4.04 6.94 31.26
C ALA A 2 -5.26 6.22 30.70
N THR A 3 -6.46 6.72 31.02
CA THR A 3 -7.74 6.14 30.58
C THR A 3 -8.56 7.17 29.80
N LEU A 4 -8.83 6.85 28.54
CA LEU A 4 -9.65 7.59 27.59
C LEU A 4 -11.08 7.02 27.61
N LYS A 5 -12.03 7.85 28.03
CA LYS A 5 -13.45 7.49 28.12
C LYS A 5 -14.21 8.01 26.91
N LEU A 6 -14.98 7.14 26.26
CA LEU A 6 -15.83 7.52 25.14
C LEU A 6 -17.15 8.18 25.57
N THR A 7 -17.68 9.04 24.71
CA THR A 7 -19.05 9.57 24.83
C THR A 7 -20.08 8.45 24.63
N ARG A 8 -21.27 8.61 25.21
CA ARG A 8 -22.34 7.62 25.08
C ARG A 8 -22.75 7.44 23.62
N GLY A 9 -22.69 6.21 23.11
CA GLY A 9 -23.05 5.84 21.75
C GLY A 9 -21.86 5.74 20.79
N ALA A 10 -20.75 6.42 21.07
CA ALA A 10 -19.56 6.35 20.23
C ALA A 10 -18.89 4.96 20.26
N GLU A 11 -19.11 4.20 21.33
CA GLU A 11 -18.55 2.85 21.47
C GLU A 11 -19.14 1.84 20.48
N ALA A 12 -20.30 2.12 19.86
CA ALA A 12 -20.95 1.19 18.94
C ALA A 12 -20.08 0.86 17.72
N ARG A 13 -19.49 1.88 17.07
CA ARG A 13 -18.58 1.71 15.92
C ARG A 13 -17.30 0.95 16.32
N ILE A 14 -16.79 1.21 17.53
CA ILE A 14 -15.60 0.54 18.06
C ILE A 14 -15.86 -0.93 18.36
N LYS A 15 -17.02 -1.25 18.97
CA LYS A 15 -17.48 -2.62 19.23
C LYS A 15 -17.76 -3.38 17.94
N ALA A 16 -18.21 -2.69 16.89
CA ALA A 16 -18.38 -3.24 15.55
C ALA A 16 -17.05 -3.47 14.79
N GLY A 17 -15.90 -3.18 15.42
CA GLY A 17 -14.59 -3.53 14.89
C GLY A 17 -13.76 -2.35 14.39
N HIS A 18 -14.32 -1.14 14.29
CA HIS A 18 -13.57 0.02 13.82
C HIS A 18 -12.47 0.44 14.82
N PRO A 19 -11.23 0.75 14.37
CA PRO A 19 -10.14 1.10 15.28
C PRO A 19 -10.05 2.60 15.59
N TRP A 20 -10.69 3.47 14.81
CA TRP A 20 -10.54 4.92 14.93
C TRP A 20 -11.51 5.57 15.91
N ILE A 21 -10.98 6.48 16.72
CA ILE A 21 -11.71 7.30 17.67
C ILE A 21 -11.38 8.77 17.38
N TYR A 22 -12.41 9.53 17.01
CA TYR A 22 -12.31 10.96 16.75
C TYR A 22 -12.46 11.78 18.03
N ARG A 23 -11.94 13.01 18.02
CA ARG A 23 -11.98 13.91 19.18
C ARG A 23 -13.39 14.12 19.74
N THR A 24 -14.37 14.24 18.85
CA THR A 24 -15.80 14.41 19.22
C THR A 24 -16.40 13.19 19.93
N GLN A 25 -15.71 12.05 19.91
CA GLN A 25 -16.12 10.80 20.57
C GLN A 25 -15.48 10.61 21.95
N ILE A 26 -14.60 11.53 22.38
CA ILE A 26 -13.95 11.48 23.70
C ILE A 26 -14.74 12.32 24.68
N ALA A 27 -15.20 11.69 25.76
CA ALA A 27 -15.86 12.37 26.87
C ALA A 27 -14.84 12.91 27.88
N ASP A 28 -13.79 12.12 28.17
CA ASP A 28 -12.80 12.44 29.20
C ASP A 28 -11.49 11.69 28.94
N LEU A 29 -10.38 12.25 29.42
CA LEU A 29 -9.07 11.61 29.47
C LEU A 29 -8.46 11.83 30.85
N THR A 30 -8.33 10.75 31.61
CA THR A 30 -7.87 10.79 33.00
C THR A 30 -6.49 10.17 33.14
N GLY A 31 -5.68 10.73 34.04
CA GLY A 31 -4.31 10.30 34.29
C GLY A 31 -3.28 10.98 33.39
N ARG A 32 -1.99 10.76 33.70
CA ARG A 32 -0.87 11.23 32.87
C ARG A 32 -0.60 10.23 31.76
N TRP A 33 -0.37 10.73 30.55
CA TRP A 33 0.06 9.93 29.40
C TRP A 33 1.28 10.57 28.75
N LYS A 34 2.02 9.77 28.01
CA LYS A 34 3.01 10.22 27.04
C LYS A 34 2.60 9.76 25.66
N ALA A 35 3.10 10.41 24.61
CA ALA A 35 2.71 10.11 23.24
C ALA A 35 3.13 8.70 22.79
N GLU A 36 4.18 8.16 23.41
CA GLU A 36 4.72 6.81 23.18
C GLU A 36 3.99 5.71 23.97
N GLU A 37 3.11 6.07 24.91
CA GLU A 37 2.39 5.10 25.74
C GLU A 37 0.97 4.90 25.21
N ALA A 38 0.57 3.64 25.09
CA ALA A 38 -0.83 3.32 24.80
C ALA A 38 -1.71 3.72 25.99
N VAL A 39 -2.86 4.32 25.69
CA VAL A 39 -3.89 4.63 26.69
C VAL A 39 -4.92 3.50 26.74
N GLU A 40 -5.53 3.32 27.91
CA GLU A 40 -6.71 2.49 28.06
C GLU A 40 -7.91 3.17 27.42
N ILE A 41 -8.75 2.41 26.73
CA ILE A 41 -9.96 2.94 26.12
C ILE A 41 -11.15 2.22 26.74
N VAL A 42 -12.08 2.99 27.28
CA VAL A 42 -13.28 2.49 27.96
C VAL A 42 -14.55 3.10 27.38
N ASP A 43 -15.66 2.36 27.44
CA ASP A 43 -16.98 2.89 27.07
C ASP A 43 -17.50 3.90 28.10
N TRP A 44 -18.66 4.51 27.82
CA TRP A 44 -19.26 5.51 28.73
C TRP A 44 -19.57 4.96 30.12
N SER A 45 -19.75 3.64 30.26
CA SER A 45 -19.97 2.91 31.50
C SER A 45 -18.68 2.40 32.16
N ARG A 46 -17.51 2.83 31.65
CA ARG A 46 -16.16 2.44 32.10
C ARG A 46 -15.80 0.97 31.87
N ARG A 47 -16.42 0.28 30.90
CA ARG A 47 -15.99 -1.06 30.50
C ARG A 47 -14.84 -0.98 29.50
N PHE A 48 -13.83 -1.84 29.68
CA PHE A 48 -12.67 -1.94 28.80
C PHE A 48 -13.08 -2.25 27.35
N LEU A 49 -12.50 -1.52 26.40
CA LEU A 49 -12.67 -1.73 24.96
C LEU A 49 -11.36 -2.09 24.25
N GLY A 50 -10.22 -1.72 24.83
CA GLY A 50 -8.92 -1.95 24.24
C GLY A 50 -7.86 -0.95 24.69
N ARG A 51 -6.71 -1.00 24.01
CA ARG A 51 -5.60 -0.06 24.17
C ARG A 51 -5.17 0.47 22.81
N GLY A 52 -4.75 1.73 22.77
CA GLY A 52 -4.40 2.41 21.54
C GLY A 52 -3.52 3.63 21.77
N PHE A 53 -2.88 4.12 20.72
CA PHE A 53 -2.14 5.37 20.79
C PHE A 53 -3.10 6.55 20.70
N TYR A 54 -2.87 7.54 21.57
CA TYR A 54 -3.63 8.79 21.61
C TYR A 54 -2.73 9.97 21.24
N ASN A 55 -3.19 10.78 20.30
CA ASN A 55 -2.58 12.02 19.88
C ASN A 55 -3.64 13.13 19.82
N PRO A 56 -3.57 14.16 20.68
CA PRO A 56 -4.55 15.23 20.70
C PRO A 56 -4.43 16.20 19.52
N ARG A 57 -3.48 16.04 18.59
CA ARG A 57 -3.28 16.99 17.49
C ARG A 57 -4.26 16.76 16.31
N PRO A 58 -4.33 15.59 15.65
CA PRO A 58 -5.31 15.32 14.59
C PRO A 58 -6.75 15.21 15.12
N SER A 59 -7.74 15.30 14.23
CA SER A 59 -9.16 15.04 14.57
C SER A 59 -9.39 13.55 14.89
N LEU A 60 -8.73 12.66 14.14
CA LEU A 60 -8.57 11.24 14.47
C LEU A 60 -7.51 11.11 15.57
N CYS A 61 -7.94 11.29 16.81
CA CYS A 61 -7.03 11.44 17.94
C CYS A 61 -6.63 10.12 18.61
N CYS A 62 -7.33 9.01 18.36
CA CYS A 62 -6.90 7.73 18.92
C CYS A 62 -7.15 6.57 17.94
N ARG A 63 -6.21 5.63 17.89
CA ARG A 63 -6.28 4.44 17.05
C ARG A 63 -6.01 3.19 17.90
N LEU A 64 -6.96 2.27 17.91
CA LEU A 64 -6.92 1.04 18.70
C LEU A 64 -5.90 0.04 18.13
N LEU A 65 -5.05 -0.52 19.00
CA LEU A 65 -4.03 -1.51 18.65
C LEU A 65 -4.43 -2.93 19.08
N THR A 66 -5.10 -3.02 20.23
CA THR A 66 -5.59 -4.29 20.76
C THR A 66 -6.93 -4.12 21.44
N ARG A 67 -7.74 -5.17 21.36
CA ARG A 67 -9.01 -5.33 22.09
C ARG A 67 -8.85 -6.25 23.30
N ARG A 68 -7.66 -6.83 23.47
CA ARG A 68 -7.30 -7.69 24.59
C ARG A 68 -6.68 -6.83 25.69
N ASP A 69 -6.84 -7.28 26.93
CA ASP A 69 -6.10 -6.71 28.05
C ASP A 69 -4.65 -7.22 28.01
N GLU A 70 -3.84 -6.62 27.13
CA GLU A 70 -2.42 -6.95 26.94
C GLU A 70 -1.57 -5.68 26.79
N PRO A 71 -0.31 -5.67 27.24
CA PRO A 71 0.56 -4.51 27.06
C PRO A 71 0.88 -4.28 25.58
N VAL A 72 1.03 -3.01 25.19
CA VAL A 72 1.54 -2.60 23.87
C VAL A 72 3.04 -2.36 24.00
N ASP A 73 3.80 -3.46 23.99
CA ASP A 73 5.26 -3.47 24.15
C ASP A 73 5.96 -4.07 22.92
N ALA A 74 7.29 -4.27 23.00
CA ALA A 74 8.05 -4.89 21.92
C ALA A 74 7.55 -6.31 21.57
N GLY A 75 7.06 -7.06 22.56
CA GLY A 75 6.47 -8.37 22.34
C GLY A 75 5.16 -8.29 21.55
N PHE A 76 4.33 -7.28 21.80
CA PHE A 76 3.13 -7.00 21.01
C PHE A 76 3.47 -6.72 19.54
N PHE A 77 4.41 -5.81 19.27
CA PHE A 77 4.79 -5.49 17.88
C PHE A 77 5.35 -6.71 17.15
N HIS A 78 6.22 -7.49 17.80
CA HIS A 78 6.75 -8.72 17.21
C HIS A 78 5.66 -9.74 16.86
N ARG A 79 4.67 -9.94 17.76
CA ARG A 79 3.52 -10.82 17.47
C ARG A 79 2.72 -10.33 16.26
N ARG A 80 2.40 -9.03 16.19
CA ARG A 80 1.64 -8.45 15.07
C ARG A 80 2.39 -8.53 13.74
N LEU A 81 3.68 -8.24 13.73
CA LEU A 81 4.52 -8.37 12.54
C LEU A 81 4.57 -9.83 12.06
N ARG A 82 4.64 -10.79 12.99
CA ARG A 82 4.58 -12.23 12.66
C ARG A 82 3.22 -12.62 12.08
N GLU A 83 2.12 -12.20 12.68
CA GLU A 83 0.76 -12.45 12.16
C GLU A 83 0.63 -11.91 10.73
N ALA A 84 1.10 -10.69 10.48
CA ALA A 84 1.06 -10.07 9.16
C ALA A 84 1.94 -10.81 8.14
N PHE A 85 3.14 -11.27 8.54
CA PHE A 85 4.02 -12.11 7.72
C PHE A 85 3.36 -13.43 7.33
N GLU A 86 2.80 -14.13 8.31
CA GLU A 86 2.14 -15.42 8.13
C GLU A 86 0.96 -15.31 7.16
N TYR A 87 0.16 -14.24 7.26
CA TYR A 87 -0.90 -13.96 6.29
C TYR A 87 -0.38 -13.85 4.84
N ARG A 88 0.74 -13.15 4.61
CA ARG A 88 1.33 -13.04 3.26
C ARG A 88 1.92 -14.35 2.78
N ARG A 89 2.51 -15.14 3.69
CA ARG A 89 3.01 -16.48 3.38
C ARG A 89 1.88 -17.39 2.92
N GLU A 90 0.75 -17.38 3.64
CA GLU A 90 -0.44 -18.18 3.31
C GLU A 90 -1.14 -17.71 2.04
N ALA A 91 -1.08 -16.41 1.71
CA ALA A 91 -1.63 -15.86 0.47
C ALA A 91 -0.93 -16.41 -0.80
N GLY A 92 0.28 -16.99 -0.65
CA GLY A 92 1.02 -17.62 -1.74
C GLY A 92 1.46 -16.63 -2.81
N LEU A 93 1.94 -15.44 -2.39
CA LEU A 93 2.41 -14.41 -3.31
C LEU A 93 3.59 -14.93 -4.14
N ALA A 94 3.49 -14.82 -5.46
CA ALA A 94 4.58 -15.17 -6.38
C ALA A 94 5.59 -14.02 -6.50
N SER A 95 6.05 -13.49 -5.37
CA SER A 95 6.90 -12.29 -5.31
C SER A 95 7.79 -12.29 -4.07
N ASP A 96 9.04 -11.85 -4.20
CA ASP A 96 9.90 -11.50 -3.07
C ASP A 96 9.75 -10.01 -2.66
N ALA A 97 8.87 -9.27 -3.36
CA ALA A 97 8.44 -7.93 -3.04
C ALA A 97 6.94 -7.89 -2.70
N TYR A 98 6.58 -7.45 -1.49
CA TYR A 98 5.19 -7.43 -1.03
C TYR A 98 4.98 -6.47 0.14
N ARG A 99 3.75 -5.98 0.32
CA ARG A 99 3.38 -5.24 1.53
C ARG A 99 3.29 -6.19 2.71
N LEU A 100 4.21 -6.09 3.66
CA LEU A 100 4.23 -6.88 4.89
C LEU A 100 3.19 -6.39 5.89
N VAL A 101 3.07 -5.06 6.08
CA VAL A 101 2.10 -4.45 7.00
C VAL A 101 1.32 -3.37 6.27
N TRP A 102 0.00 -3.44 6.38
CA TRP A 102 -0.96 -2.48 5.87
C TRP A 102 -1.84 -1.90 6.99
N SER A 103 -1.21 -1.12 7.85
CA SER A 103 -1.86 -0.23 8.81
C SER A 103 -2.92 -0.94 9.68
N GLU A 104 -4.15 -0.41 9.74
CA GLU A 104 -5.25 -0.97 10.52
C GLU A 104 -5.61 -2.41 10.12
N ALA A 105 -5.42 -2.77 8.84
CA ALA A 105 -5.76 -4.08 8.33
C ALA A 105 -4.92 -5.19 8.96
N ASP A 106 -3.71 -4.85 9.41
CA ASP A 106 -2.80 -5.74 10.15
C ASP A 106 -2.75 -5.43 11.65
N GLY A 107 -3.72 -4.67 12.17
CA GLY A 107 -3.78 -4.34 13.60
C GLY A 107 -2.68 -3.40 14.07
N LEU A 108 -2.01 -2.69 13.16
CA LEU A 108 -0.98 -1.69 13.44
C LEU A 108 -1.34 -0.34 12.79
N PRO A 109 -2.40 0.36 13.26
CA PRO A 109 -2.87 1.61 12.66
C PRO A 109 -1.77 2.67 12.53
N GLY A 110 -1.52 3.10 11.29
CA GLY A 110 -0.50 4.08 10.95
C GLY A 110 0.90 3.51 10.73
N LEU A 111 1.05 2.19 10.61
CA LEU A 111 2.30 1.56 10.19
C LEU A 111 2.13 0.96 8.78
N VAL A 112 3.04 1.30 7.88
CA VAL A 112 3.19 0.60 6.60
C VAL A 112 4.59 0.01 6.55
N VAL A 113 4.68 -1.27 6.15
CA VAL A 113 5.96 -1.93 5.92
C VAL A 113 5.90 -2.65 4.58
N ASP A 114 6.75 -2.24 3.64
CA ASP A 114 6.93 -2.92 2.37
C ASP A 114 8.24 -3.73 2.42
N ARG A 115 8.19 -4.99 1.99
CA ARG A 115 9.34 -5.87 1.91
C ARG A 115 9.79 -5.94 0.46
N TYR A 116 11.07 -5.71 0.21
CA TYR A 116 11.73 -5.83 -1.09
C TYR A 116 12.95 -6.74 -0.91
N GLY A 117 12.80 -8.04 -1.17
CA GLY A 117 13.87 -9.02 -1.00
C GLY A 117 14.47 -8.99 0.41
N ALA A 118 15.68 -8.44 0.54
CA ALA A 118 16.40 -8.31 1.82
C ALA A 118 16.06 -7.05 2.63
N VAL A 119 15.29 -6.09 2.09
CA VAL A 119 15.04 -4.79 2.73
C VAL A 119 13.58 -4.64 3.14
N SER A 120 13.34 -4.20 4.37
CA SER A 120 12.05 -3.76 4.87
C SER A 120 12.00 -2.24 4.92
N VAL A 121 11.17 -1.63 4.08
CA VAL A 121 10.93 -0.20 4.06
C VAL A 121 9.78 0.12 5.01
N VAL A 122 10.07 0.89 6.05
CA VAL A 122 9.14 1.24 7.12
C VAL A 122 8.70 2.69 6.97
N GLN A 123 7.41 2.90 7.02
CA GLN A 123 6.78 4.21 6.99
C GLN A 123 5.84 4.35 8.19
N CYS A 124 6.16 5.29 9.08
CA CYS A 124 5.29 5.66 10.19
C CYS A 124 4.39 6.83 9.76
N LEU A 125 3.09 6.63 9.87
CA LEU A 125 2.06 7.63 9.56
C LEU A 125 1.44 8.27 10.82
N THR A 126 1.83 7.80 12.00
CA THR A 126 1.36 8.32 13.29
C THR A 126 2.51 8.59 14.25
N LEU A 127 2.29 9.52 15.19
CA LEU A 127 3.25 9.79 16.25
C LEU A 127 3.56 8.54 17.08
N GLY A 128 2.53 7.75 17.42
CA GLY A 128 2.70 6.51 18.18
C GLY A 128 3.57 5.47 17.47
N MET A 129 3.36 5.25 16.16
CA MET A 129 4.20 4.34 15.38
C MET A 129 5.63 4.87 15.21
N SER A 130 5.79 6.18 15.01
CA SER A 130 7.10 6.81 14.92
C SER A 130 7.93 6.60 16.21
N ARG A 131 7.27 6.63 17.38
CA ARG A 131 7.91 6.34 18.68
C ARG A 131 8.15 4.85 18.90
N ALA A 132 7.28 3.99 18.38
CA ALA A 132 7.46 2.53 18.42
C ALA A 132 8.47 1.99 17.39
N ALA A 133 9.00 2.83 16.50
CA ALA A 133 9.90 2.43 15.42
C ALA A 133 11.10 1.56 15.87
N PRO A 134 11.77 1.79 17.02
CA PRO A 134 12.82 0.90 17.49
C PRO A 134 12.32 -0.54 17.75
N ALA A 135 11.18 -0.68 18.42
CA ALA A 135 10.58 -1.99 18.69
C ALA A 135 10.09 -2.68 17.40
N ILE A 136 9.61 -1.91 16.43
CA ILE A 136 9.23 -2.40 15.10
C ILE A 136 10.46 -2.90 14.34
N ALA A 137 11.55 -2.13 14.33
CA ALA A 137 12.81 -2.53 13.70
C ALA A 137 13.38 -3.80 14.33
N ASP A 138 13.39 -3.91 15.65
CA ASP A 138 13.79 -5.12 16.37
C ASP A 138 12.91 -6.34 16.00
N GLY A 139 11.59 -6.14 15.89
CA GLY A 139 10.66 -7.16 15.44
C GLY A 139 10.94 -7.62 14.00
N LEU A 140 11.25 -6.68 13.11
CA LEU A 140 11.63 -6.98 11.72
C LEU A 140 12.95 -7.74 11.64
N HIS A 141 13.98 -7.37 12.40
CA HIS A 141 15.23 -8.14 12.47
C HIS A 141 15.01 -9.56 13.02
N ARG A 142 14.08 -9.76 13.95
CA ARG A 142 13.73 -11.11 14.44
C ARG A 142 13.02 -11.96 13.39
N LEU A 143 12.24 -11.34 12.49
CA LEU A 143 11.58 -12.04 11.39
C LEU A 143 12.53 -12.27 10.21
N PHE A 144 13.43 -11.32 9.96
CA PHE A 144 14.39 -11.33 8.87
C PHE A 144 15.80 -11.02 9.42
N PRO A 145 16.51 -12.02 9.97
CA PRO A 145 17.81 -11.79 10.63
C PRO A 145 18.87 -11.12 9.76
N GLU A 146 18.91 -11.48 8.47
CA GLU A 146 19.82 -10.87 7.48
C GLU A 146 19.20 -9.65 6.77
N GLY A 147 18.00 -9.25 7.20
CA GLY A 147 17.26 -8.17 6.59
C GLY A 147 17.73 -6.80 7.06
N ARG A 148 17.71 -5.82 6.15
CA ARG A 148 17.92 -4.41 6.49
C ARG A 148 16.57 -3.71 6.70
N VAL A 149 16.53 -2.76 7.62
CA VAL A 149 15.38 -1.86 7.80
C VAL A 149 15.76 -0.48 7.25
N HIS A 150 14.88 0.10 6.43
CA HIS A 150 15.04 1.43 5.86
C HIS A 150 13.81 2.27 6.22
N ARG A 151 14.01 3.44 6.82
CA ARG A 151 12.93 4.32 7.25
C ARG A 151 12.65 5.42 6.23
N SER A 152 11.38 5.59 5.85
CA SER A 152 10.93 6.60 4.88
C SER A 152 9.53 7.10 5.26
N ASP A 153 9.45 7.97 6.27
CA ASP A 153 8.17 8.47 6.82
C ASP A 153 7.46 9.46 5.88
N ASP A 154 6.12 9.52 5.89
CA ASP A 154 5.40 10.54 5.12
C ASP A 154 5.49 11.92 5.79
N ALA A 155 6.07 12.91 5.11
CA ALA A 155 6.23 14.26 5.65
C ALA A 155 4.89 14.99 5.92
N THR A 156 3.85 14.70 5.14
CA THR A 156 2.50 15.28 5.33
C THR A 156 1.83 14.68 6.56
N ALA A 157 1.87 13.35 6.71
CA ALA A 157 1.35 12.66 7.88
C ALA A 157 2.11 13.09 9.14
N ALA A 158 3.44 13.21 9.06
CA ALA A 158 4.28 13.67 10.17
C ALA A 158 3.90 15.08 10.64
N ARG A 159 3.69 16.01 9.72
CA ARG A 159 3.23 17.37 10.04
C ARG A 159 1.84 17.40 10.69
N LEU A 160 0.92 16.58 10.19
CA LEU A 160 -0.44 16.45 10.73
C LEU A 160 -0.42 15.89 12.16
N GLU A 161 0.37 14.83 12.38
CA GLU A 161 0.51 14.13 13.65
C GLU A 161 1.48 14.83 14.62
N GLY A 162 2.29 15.78 14.15
CA GLY A 162 3.19 16.58 14.98
C GLY A 162 4.45 15.84 15.40
N PHE A 163 5.02 15.04 14.50
CA PHE A 163 6.35 14.45 14.68
C PHE A 163 7.28 14.84 13.54
N GLU A 164 8.58 14.68 13.76
CA GLU A 164 9.61 14.89 12.74
C GLU A 164 9.75 13.63 11.87
N ALA A 165 9.50 13.76 10.57
CA ALA A 165 9.62 12.64 9.64
C ALA A 165 11.09 12.20 9.53
N GLN A 166 11.34 10.90 9.65
CA GLN A 166 12.67 10.34 9.45
C GLN A 166 12.78 9.70 8.06
N HIS A 167 13.89 9.98 7.39
CA HIS A 167 14.24 9.41 6.10
C HIS A 167 15.70 8.96 6.17
N ASP A 168 15.93 7.66 6.01
CA ASP A 168 17.26 7.15 5.84
C ASP A 168 17.79 7.56 4.46
N PRO A 169 19.10 7.77 4.30
CA PRO A 169 19.69 8.00 2.99
C PRO A 169 19.32 6.89 2.00
N SER A 170 19.25 7.25 0.73
CA SER A 170 18.97 6.30 -0.35
C SER A 170 19.95 5.11 -0.26
N GLY A 171 19.40 3.91 -0.31
CA GLY A 171 20.16 2.67 -0.30
C GLY A 171 20.72 2.34 -1.68
N GLU A 172 21.37 1.18 -1.75
CA GLU A 172 21.82 0.60 -3.00
C GLU A 172 20.64 0.01 -3.80
N GLU A 173 20.76 0.00 -5.13
CA GLU A 173 19.85 -0.75 -6.00
C GLU A 173 19.88 -2.23 -5.59
N LEU A 174 18.71 -2.83 -5.45
CA LEU A 174 18.54 -4.27 -5.37
C LEU A 174 17.55 -4.74 -6.43
N VAL A 175 17.64 -6.01 -6.78
CA VAL A 175 16.73 -6.65 -7.72
C VAL A 175 15.77 -7.55 -6.96
N VAL A 176 14.48 -7.32 -7.17
CA VAL A 176 13.38 -8.15 -6.68
C VAL A 176 12.76 -8.95 -7.82
N ILE A 177 12.14 -10.06 -7.50
CA ILE A 177 11.45 -10.98 -8.40
C ILE A 177 9.96 -10.95 -8.11
N GLU A 178 9.16 -10.64 -9.11
CA GLU A 178 7.69 -10.71 -9.06
C GLU A 178 7.17 -11.43 -10.31
N GLY A 179 6.41 -12.50 -10.12
CA GLY A 179 5.82 -13.30 -11.22
C GLY A 179 6.83 -13.77 -12.27
N GLY A 180 8.07 -14.04 -11.84
CA GLY A 180 9.19 -14.42 -12.72
C GLY A 180 9.88 -13.26 -13.43
N CYS A 181 9.39 -12.02 -13.30
CA CYS A 181 10.04 -10.81 -13.79
C CYS A 181 10.97 -10.23 -12.73
N ARG A 182 12.05 -9.58 -13.17
CA ARG A 182 13.05 -8.92 -12.31
C ARG A 182 12.85 -7.41 -12.34
N PHE A 183 12.85 -6.76 -11.18
CA PHE A 183 12.68 -5.31 -11.05
C PHE A 183 13.77 -4.71 -10.17
N ALA A 184 14.41 -3.63 -10.66
CA ALA A 184 15.28 -2.79 -9.86
C ALA A 184 14.44 -1.93 -8.91
N VAL A 185 14.83 -1.92 -7.64
CA VAL A 185 14.24 -1.08 -6.60
C VAL A 185 15.36 -0.45 -5.78
N THR A 186 15.17 0.80 -5.40
CA THR A 186 16.18 1.56 -4.66
C THR A 186 15.48 2.27 -3.49
N PRO A 187 15.54 1.69 -2.28
CA PRO A 187 14.95 2.29 -1.10
C PRO A 187 15.41 3.74 -0.90
N GLY A 188 14.45 4.66 -0.77
CA GLY A 188 14.72 6.08 -0.56
C GLY A 188 15.14 6.86 -1.82
N ALA A 189 15.05 6.31 -3.04
CA ALA A 189 15.33 7.03 -4.28
C ALA A 189 14.11 7.09 -5.22
N GLY A 190 13.91 8.23 -5.90
CA GLY A 190 12.85 8.41 -6.89
C GLY A 190 11.43 8.57 -6.30
N HIS A 191 10.41 8.43 -7.14
CA HIS A 191 9.01 8.37 -6.70
C HIS A 191 8.72 6.99 -6.08
N LYS A 192 8.48 6.90 -4.77
CA LYS A 192 8.36 5.64 -4.00
C LYS A 192 9.63 4.77 -4.09
N THR A 193 9.57 3.49 -3.70
CA THR A 193 10.73 2.56 -3.61
C THR A 193 11.13 1.92 -4.96
N GLY A 194 10.41 2.18 -6.06
CA GLY A 194 10.72 1.63 -7.39
C GLY A 194 9.68 0.66 -7.97
N LEU A 195 8.74 0.16 -7.17
CA LEU A 195 7.68 -0.74 -7.63
C LEU A 195 6.38 -0.55 -6.82
N TYR A 196 5.24 -0.49 -7.53
CA TYR A 196 3.90 -0.44 -6.93
C TYR A 196 3.42 -1.87 -6.62
N LEU A 197 3.53 -2.26 -5.35
CA LEU A 197 3.21 -3.63 -4.89
C LEU A 197 1.71 -3.95 -4.96
N ASP A 198 0.85 -2.94 -4.79
CA ASP A 198 -0.60 -3.06 -4.88
C ASP A 198 -1.11 -3.54 -6.25
N GLN A 199 -0.28 -3.44 -7.29
CA GLN A 199 -0.58 -3.83 -8.66
C GLN A 199 -0.03 -5.21 -9.06
N SER A 200 0.63 -5.94 -8.15
CA SER A 200 1.30 -7.22 -8.41
C SER A 200 0.40 -8.25 -9.12
N GLU A 201 -0.79 -8.49 -8.57
CA GLU A 201 -1.70 -9.49 -9.13
C GLU A 201 -2.37 -9.01 -10.42
N ASN A 202 -2.60 -7.70 -10.54
CA ASN A 202 -3.12 -7.10 -11.77
C ASN A 202 -2.13 -7.23 -12.92
N ARG A 203 -0.82 -7.13 -12.65
CA ARG A 203 0.23 -7.37 -13.67
C ARG A 203 0.24 -8.82 -14.15
N ALA A 204 0.13 -9.78 -13.23
CA ALA A 204 0.04 -11.20 -13.58
C ALA A 204 -1.21 -11.50 -14.43
N LEU A 205 -2.35 -10.98 -14.03
CA LEU A 205 -3.61 -11.11 -14.77
C LEU A 205 -3.55 -10.43 -16.15
N PHE A 206 -3.01 -9.21 -16.22
CA PHE A 206 -2.82 -8.49 -17.47
C PHE A 206 -1.98 -9.29 -18.46
N ALA A 207 -0.89 -9.91 -17.99
CA ALA A 207 -0.03 -10.74 -18.83
C ALA A 207 -0.76 -11.90 -19.49
N HIS A 208 -1.71 -12.52 -18.79
CA HIS A 208 -2.55 -13.57 -19.35
C HIS A 208 -3.37 -13.06 -20.56
N HIS A 209 -3.98 -11.89 -20.43
CA HIS A 209 -4.74 -11.27 -21.51
C HIS A 209 -3.87 -10.69 -22.62
N ALA A 210 -2.63 -10.31 -22.34
CA ALA A 210 -1.72 -9.71 -23.30
C ALA A 210 -1.08 -10.72 -24.27
N ARG A 211 -1.22 -12.03 -24.03
CA ARG A 211 -0.57 -13.07 -24.84
C ARG A 211 -0.93 -12.94 -26.33
N GLY A 212 0.09 -12.93 -27.19
CA GLY A 212 -0.05 -12.80 -28.64
C GLY A 212 -0.48 -11.42 -29.14
N ARG A 213 -0.65 -10.43 -28.25
CA ARG A 213 -1.12 -9.08 -28.58
C ARG A 213 0.01 -8.06 -28.49
N ARG A 214 -0.21 -6.88 -29.06
CA ARG A 214 0.61 -5.68 -28.80
C ARG A 214 -0.04 -4.89 -27.67
N ILE A 215 0.75 -4.34 -26.76
CA ILE A 215 0.24 -3.63 -25.57
C ILE A 215 0.76 -2.20 -25.49
N LEU A 216 -0.05 -1.31 -24.93
CA LEU A 216 0.38 0.01 -24.46
C LEU A 216 0.31 0.03 -22.93
N ASP A 217 1.44 0.33 -22.31
CA ASP A 217 1.59 0.62 -20.89
C ASP A 217 1.63 2.16 -20.76
N GLY A 218 0.46 2.77 -20.61
CA GLY A 218 0.31 4.21 -20.43
C GLY A 218 0.42 4.56 -18.94
N PHE A 219 1.26 5.55 -18.60
CA PHE A 219 1.69 5.81 -17.21
C PHE A 219 2.48 4.63 -16.62
N CYS A 220 3.38 4.09 -17.45
CA CYS A 220 4.07 2.82 -17.19
C CYS A 220 4.99 2.84 -15.96
N TYR A 221 5.37 4.01 -15.46
CA TYR A 221 6.33 4.17 -14.39
C TYR A 221 7.60 3.32 -14.64
N ALA A 222 7.83 2.28 -13.85
CA ALA A 222 8.95 1.34 -13.93
C ALA A 222 8.77 0.22 -14.99
N GLY A 223 7.74 0.29 -15.82
CA GLY A 223 7.48 -0.65 -16.92
C GLY A 223 7.04 -2.04 -16.49
N ALA A 224 6.45 -2.17 -15.30
CA ALA A 224 6.17 -3.48 -14.70
C ALA A 224 5.06 -4.25 -15.45
N PHE A 225 3.99 -3.58 -15.91
CA PHE A 225 2.96 -4.23 -16.74
C PHE A 225 3.54 -4.70 -18.07
N ALA A 226 4.37 -3.89 -18.72
CA ALA A 226 5.07 -4.29 -19.95
C ALA A 226 5.99 -5.50 -19.74
N CYS A 227 6.78 -5.54 -18.66
CA CYS A 227 7.66 -6.67 -18.35
C CYS A 227 6.86 -7.98 -18.19
N HIS A 228 5.77 -7.94 -17.42
CA HIS A 228 4.88 -9.09 -17.24
C HIS A 228 4.23 -9.53 -18.55
N ALA A 229 3.69 -8.59 -19.33
CA ALA A 229 3.06 -8.91 -20.61
C ALA A 229 4.02 -9.54 -21.61
N LEU A 230 5.22 -8.97 -21.75
CA LEU A 230 6.23 -9.49 -22.66
C LEU A 230 6.74 -10.87 -22.22
N THR A 231 6.96 -11.07 -20.92
CA THR A 231 7.33 -12.39 -20.38
C THR A 231 6.19 -13.41 -20.58
N GLY A 232 4.94 -12.97 -20.46
CA GLY A 232 3.73 -13.78 -20.69
C GLY A 232 3.43 -14.11 -22.17
N GLY A 233 4.22 -13.58 -23.11
CA GLY A 233 4.13 -13.89 -24.54
C GLY A 233 3.39 -12.85 -25.38
N SER A 234 3.29 -11.59 -24.96
CA SER A 234 2.85 -10.49 -25.84
C SER A 234 3.88 -10.25 -26.97
N GLY A 235 3.46 -9.73 -28.12
CA GLY A 235 4.36 -9.54 -29.27
C GLY A 235 5.32 -8.36 -29.09
N ARG A 236 4.76 -7.18 -28.76
CA ARG A 236 5.48 -5.93 -28.49
C ARG A 236 4.79 -5.13 -27.40
N ALA A 237 5.56 -4.29 -26.71
CA ALA A 237 5.06 -3.33 -25.75
C ALA A 237 5.43 -1.90 -26.15
N LEU A 238 4.51 -0.98 -25.93
CA LEU A 238 4.73 0.44 -26.02
C LEU A 238 4.64 1.03 -24.61
N LEU A 239 5.68 1.72 -24.14
CA LEU A 239 5.70 2.31 -22.80
C LEU A 239 5.61 3.84 -22.89
N LEU A 240 4.76 4.46 -22.08
CA LEU A 240 4.59 5.91 -22.02
C LEU A 240 4.56 6.38 -20.57
N ASP A 241 5.38 7.38 -20.24
CA ASP A 241 5.35 8.06 -18.94
C ASP A 241 5.82 9.51 -19.11
N SER A 242 5.39 10.41 -18.21
CA SER A 242 5.85 11.80 -18.20
C SER A 242 7.20 11.98 -17.50
N SER A 243 7.59 11.03 -16.63
CA SER A 243 8.82 11.11 -15.85
C SER A 243 10.00 10.48 -16.58
N ALA A 244 11.05 11.27 -16.80
CA ALA A 244 12.29 10.78 -17.40
C ALA A 244 12.97 9.71 -16.54
N ASP A 245 12.94 9.87 -15.21
CA ASP A 245 13.50 8.91 -14.25
C ASP A 245 12.71 7.60 -14.26
N ALA A 246 11.38 7.68 -14.36
CA ALA A 246 10.54 6.49 -14.50
C ALA A 246 10.85 5.74 -15.80
N LEU A 247 10.97 6.45 -16.92
CA LEU A 247 11.36 5.84 -18.20
C LEU A 247 12.79 5.26 -18.16
N ALA A 248 13.72 5.86 -17.43
CA ALA A 248 15.04 5.29 -17.21
C ALA A 248 14.96 3.98 -16.42
N LEU A 249 14.16 3.94 -15.34
CA LEU A 249 13.90 2.74 -14.56
C LEU A 249 13.17 1.65 -15.39
N ALA A 250 12.22 2.03 -16.23
CA ALA A 250 11.54 1.11 -17.15
C ALA A 250 12.52 0.47 -18.15
N ARG A 251 13.43 1.25 -18.75
CA ARG A 251 14.49 0.72 -19.62
C ARG A 251 15.39 -0.27 -18.87
N ARG A 252 15.81 0.11 -17.65
CA ARG A 252 16.61 -0.76 -16.78
C ARG A 252 15.89 -2.09 -16.49
N ASN A 253 14.60 -2.05 -16.18
CA ASN A 253 13.81 -3.25 -15.94
C ASN A 253 13.62 -4.10 -17.20
N LEU A 254 13.39 -3.49 -18.36
CA LEU A 254 13.33 -4.22 -19.63
C LEU A 254 14.67 -4.93 -19.92
N GLU A 255 15.80 -4.28 -19.66
CA GLU A 255 17.14 -4.88 -19.80
C GLU A 255 17.34 -6.05 -18.83
N LEU A 256 16.98 -5.89 -17.55
CA LEU A 256 17.07 -6.95 -16.53
C LEU A 256 16.30 -8.22 -16.92
N ASN A 257 15.26 -8.09 -17.75
CA ASN A 257 14.44 -9.19 -18.23
C ASN A 257 14.79 -9.61 -19.68
N GLY A 258 15.76 -8.99 -20.34
CA GLY A 258 16.12 -9.28 -21.73
C GLY A 258 15.03 -8.90 -22.75
N LEU A 259 14.21 -7.90 -22.44
CA LEU A 259 13.01 -7.53 -23.19
C LEU A 259 13.15 -6.28 -24.06
N SER A 260 14.30 -5.58 -24.00
CA SER A 260 14.49 -4.27 -24.64
C SER A 260 14.18 -4.27 -26.15
N ALA A 261 14.49 -5.35 -26.87
CA ALA A 261 14.25 -5.46 -28.31
C ALA A 261 12.76 -5.54 -28.70
N ARG A 262 11.86 -5.78 -27.73
CA ARG A 262 10.41 -5.93 -27.93
C ARG A 262 9.61 -4.78 -27.34
N ALA A 263 10.28 -3.73 -26.87
CA ALA A 263 9.68 -2.56 -26.26
C ALA A 263 10.05 -1.30 -27.04
N GLU A 264 9.05 -0.46 -27.30
CA GLU A 264 9.21 0.88 -27.87
C GLU A 264 8.65 1.91 -26.86
N ILE A 265 9.09 3.17 -26.95
CA ILE A 265 8.62 4.27 -26.08
C ILE A 265 8.08 5.38 -27.00
N LEU A 266 6.77 5.35 -27.31
CA LEU A 266 6.03 6.26 -28.22
C LEU A 266 4.53 6.37 -27.81
N ARG A 267 3.73 7.18 -28.53
CA ARG A 267 2.55 7.90 -28.00
C ARG A 267 1.12 7.31 -28.17
N LEU A 268 0.81 6.25 -28.93
CA LEU A 268 -0.61 5.83 -29.18
C LEU A 268 -0.88 4.31 -29.33
N LEU A 269 -2.10 3.89 -28.93
CA LEU A 269 -2.68 2.53 -29.05
C LEU A 269 -3.26 2.27 -30.45
N GLU A 270 -3.07 1.06 -30.99
CA GLU A 270 -3.75 0.58 -32.22
C GLU A 270 -5.06 -0.19 -31.90
N PRO A 271 -5.99 -0.34 -32.86
CA PRO A 271 -7.17 -1.20 -32.69
C PRO A 271 -6.81 -2.63 -32.29
N GLY A 272 -7.58 -3.25 -31.39
CA GLY A 272 -7.31 -4.55 -30.78
C GLY A 272 -6.28 -4.51 -29.64
N GLY A 273 -5.68 -3.35 -29.35
CA GLY A 273 -4.82 -3.14 -28.21
C GLY A 273 -5.57 -3.13 -26.88
N VAL A 274 -4.90 -3.58 -25.82
CA VAL A 274 -5.46 -3.64 -24.46
C VAL A 274 -4.84 -2.55 -23.59
N LEU A 275 -5.68 -1.83 -22.85
CA LEU A 275 -5.32 -0.76 -21.89
C LEU A 275 -5.74 -1.21 -20.48
N ALA A 276 -4.81 -1.20 -19.54
CA ALA A 276 -5.12 -1.25 -18.11
C ALA A 276 -5.01 0.17 -17.54
N THR A 277 -6.06 0.65 -16.87
CA THR A 277 -6.09 2.00 -16.27
C THR A 277 -6.60 1.93 -14.83
N PHE A 278 -6.09 2.82 -13.96
CA PHE A 278 -6.33 2.76 -12.52
C PHE A 278 -6.50 4.15 -11.89
N SER A 279 -7.23 4.20 -10.79
CA SER A 279 -7.30 5.33 -9.85
C SER A 279 -6.98 4.86 -8.44
N CYS A 280 -6.02 5.53 -7.79
CA CYS A 280 -5.55 5.23 -6.43
C CYS A 280 -6.19 6.13 -5.36
N SER A 281 -7.29 6.82 -5.69
CA SER A 281 -7.97 7.74 -4.78
C SER A 281 -9.17 7.06 -4.13
N HIS A 282 -9.20 6.99 -2.80
CA HIS A 282 -10.36 6.48 -2.06
C HIS A 282 -11.64 7.30 -2.28
N HIS A 283 -11.53 8.55 -2.74
CA HIS A 283 -12.68 9.38 -3.11
C HIS A 283 -13.27 9.00 -4.48
N VAL A 284 -12.53 8.22 -5.29
CA VAL A 284 -12.98 7.76 -6.61
C VAL A 284 -13.57 6.37 -6.45
N THR A 285 -14.90 6.31 -6.50
CA THR A 285 -15.61 5.03 -6.51
C THR A 285 -15.39 4.30 -7.84
N PRO A 286 -15.54 2.96 -7.89
CA PRO A 286 -15.47 2.22 -9.15
C PRO A 286 -16.42 2.77 -10.23
N ALA A 287 -17.64 3.18 -9.85
CA ALA A 287 -18.62 3.76 -10.76
C ALA A 287 -18.15 5.11 -11.34
N LEU A 288 -17.61 5.99 -10.50
CA LEU A 288 -17.04 7.26 -10.95
C LEU A 288 -15.83 7.03 -11.87
N PHE A 289 -15.00 6.03 -11.57
CA PHE A 289 -13.86 5.68 -12.41
C PHE A 289 -14.28 5.16 -13.79
N GLU A 290 -15.33 4.34 -13.86
CA GLU A 290 -15.93 3.89 -15.13
C GLU A 290 -16.48 5.05 -15.96
N GLU A 291 -17.12 6.03 -15.32
CA GLU A 291 -17.58 7.26 -15.98
C GLU A 291 -16.42 8.07 -16.57
N MET A 292 -15.36 8.29 -15.79
CA MET A 292 -14.15 8.96 -16.27
C MET A 292 -13.51 8.24 -17.48
N CYS A 293 -13.45 6.91 -17.45
CA CYS A 293 -12.92 6.13 -18.57
C CYS A 293 -13.82 6.21 -19.81
N ARG A 294 -15.15 6.28 -19.61
CA ARG A 294 -16.12 6.46 -20.69
C ARG A 294 -15.97 7.82 -21.37
N ASP A 295 -15.83 8.88 -20.58
CA ASP A 295 -15.62 10.25 -21.10
C ASP A 295 -14.31 10.32 -21.88
N ALA A 296 -13.23 9.77 -21.34
CA ALA A 296 -11.93 9.71 -22.03
C ALA A 296 -11.99 8.92 -23.35
N ALA A 297 -12.75 7.82 -23.41
CA ALA A 297 -12.97 7.08 -24.65
C ALA A 297 -13.80 7.88 -25.67
N GLY A 298 -14.81 8.64 -25.19
CA GLY A 298 -15.61 9.57 -25.98
C GLY A 298 -14.78 10.68 -26.61
N ASP A 299 -13.93 11.34 -25.83
CA ASP A 299 -13.00 12.39 -26.28
C ASP A 299 -12.01 11.87 -27.33
N ALA A 300 -11.55 10.62 -27.16
CA ALA A 300 -10.63 9.97 -28.10
C ALA A 300 -11.32 9.41 -29.36
N GLY A 301 -12.66 9.39 -29.41
CA GLY A 301 -13.42 8.86 -30.56
C GLY A 301 -13.25 7.35 -30.78
N VAL A 302 -12.97 6.58 -29.72
CA VAL A 302 -12.71 5.13 -29.80
C VAL A 302 -13.76 4.32 -29.05
N ALA A 303 -14.04 3.12 -29.52
CA ALA A 303 -14.88 2.17 -28.79
C ALA A 303 -13.99 1.26 -27.94
N VAL A 304 -14.33 1.12 -26.65
CA VAL A 304 -13.63 0.24 -25.71
C VAL A 304 -14.58 -0.77 -25.09
N ARG A 305 -14.10 -1.99 -24.88
CA ARG A 305 -14.81 -3.07 -24.17
C ARG A 305 -14.17 -3.28 -22.81
N VAL A 306 -14.98 -3.31 -21.75
CA VAL A 306 -14.51 -3.74 -20.43
C VAL A 306 -14.31 -5.24 -20.46
N LEU A 307 -13.06 -5.67 -20.25
CA LEU A 307 -12.72 -7.09 -20.08
C LEU A 307 -12.86 -7.51 -18.61
N GLN A 308 -12.46 -6.63 -17.68
CA GLN A 308 -12.48 -6.93 -16.25
C GLN A 308 -12.42 -5.65 -15.38
N SER A 309 -13.09 -5.67 -14.23
CA SER A 309 -12.89 -4.69 -13.15
C SER A 309 -11.77 -5.15 -12.20
N LEU A 310 -10.84 -4.26 -11.87
CA LEU A 310 -9.63 -4.52 -11.09
C LEU A 310 -9.64 -3.77 -9.74
N GLY A 311 -8.84 -4.23 -8.79
CA GLY A 311 -8.68 -3.63 -7.45
C GLY A 311 -7.31 -3.91 -6.85
N GLN A 312 -7.10 -3.52 -5.59
CA GLN A 312 -5.83 -3.76 -4.87
C GLN A 312 -5.54 -5.25 -4.65
N SER A 313 -4.25 -5.62 -4.76
CA SER A 313 -3.74 -6.99 -4.57
C SER A 313 -3.98 -7.51 -3.14
N ARG A 314 -3.96 -8.84 -2.96
CA ARG A 314 -4.27 -9.52 -1.68
C ARG A 314 -3.35 -9.15 -0.51
N ASP A 315 -2.17 -8.60 -0.77
CA ASP A 315 -1.24 -8.07 0.24
C ASP A 315 -1.65 -6.68 0.80
N HIS A 316 -2.67 -6.07 0.21
CA HIS A 316 -3.37 -4.85 0.65
C HIS A 316 -4.82 -5.19 1.05
N PRO A 317 -5.04 -5.95 2.14
CA PRO A 317 -6.38 -6.43 2.48
C PRO A 317 -7.36 -5.28 2.74
N VAL A 318 -8.59 -5.45 2.25
CA VAL A 318 -9.71 -4.53 2.50
C VAL A 318 -10.48 -5.01 3.71
N LEU A 319 -10.55 -4.20 4.76
CA LEU A 319 -11.39 -4.45 5.91
C LEU A 319 -12.84 -4.07 5.61
N LEU A 320 -13.75 -5.03 5.74
CA LEU A 320 -15.19 -4.78 5.58
C LEU A 320 -15.72 -3.70 6.53
N THR A 321 -15.15 -3.63 7.73
CA THR A 321 -15.53 -2.66 8.76
C THR A 321 -14.84 -1.30 8.60
N VAL A 322 -13.87 -1.17 7.69
CA VAL A 322 -13.14 0.08 7.38
C VAL A 322 -13.13 0.26 5.87
N PRO A 323 -14.25 0.69 5.25
CA PRO A 323 -14.36 0.78 3.79
C PRO A 323 -13.31 1.69 3.15
N GLU A 324 -12.78 2.66 3.89
CA GLU A 324 -11.68 3.54 3.49
C GLU A 324 -10.37 2.78 3.18
N SER A 325 -10.24 1.53 3.64
CA SER A 325 -9.10 0.64 3.30
C SER A 325 -9.11 0.17 1.84
N ARG A 326 -10.23 0.33 1.11
CA ARG A 326 -10.33 0.12 -0.34
C ARG A 326 -10.09 1.43 -1.07
N TYR A 327 -8.92 1.57 -1.69
CA TYR A 327 -8.51 2.83 -2.34
C TYR A 327 -8.16 2.70 -3.82
N LEU A 328 -7.92 1.48 -4.32
CA LEU A 328 -7.56 1.23 -5.71
C LEU A 328 -8.76 0.72 -6.50
N SER A 329 -9.13 1.43 -7.57
CA SER A 329 -10.10 1.00 -8.58
C SER A 329 -9.40 0.92 -9.94
N GLY A 330 -9.70 -0.11 -10.73
CA GLY A 330 -9.12 -0.24 -12.07
C GLY A 330 -10.04 -0.91 -13.08
N LEU A 331 -9.72 -0.71 -14.36
CA LEU A 331 -10.40 -1.34 -15.49
C LEU A 331 -9.38 -1.89 -16.48
N LEU A 332 -9.66 -3.09 -16.98
CA LEU A 332 -9.01 -3.66 -18.15
C LEU A 332 -9.90 -3.44 -19.36
N LEU A 333 -9.42 -2.68 -20.34
CA LEU A 333 -10.16 -2.25 -21.51
C LEU A 333 -9.50 -2.79 -22.79
N GLU A 334 -10.30 -3.25 -23.76
CA GLU A 334 -9.86 -3.58 -25.11
C GLU A 334 -10.36 -2.51 -26.08
N ARG A 335 -9.48 -1.90 -26.87
CA ARG A 335 -9.88 -1.01 -27.96
C ARG A 335 -10.45 -1.84 -29.11
N ILE A 336 -11.70 -1.58 -29.46
CA ILE A 336 -12.42 -2.27 -30.54
C ILE A 336 -12.16 -1.60 -31.89
N SER A 337 -12.21 -0.26 -31.93
CA SER A 337 -12.06 0.56 -33.14
C SER A 337 -11.23 1.79 -32.86
#